data_AF-A0A9W6X6I1-F1
#
_entry.id   AF-A0A9W6X6I1-F1
#
_cell.length_a   1.000
_cell.length_b   1.000
_cell.length_c   1.000
_cell.angle_alpha   90.00
_cell.angle_beta   90.00
_cell.angle_gamma   90.00
#
_symmetry.space_group_name_H-M   'P 1'
#
loop_
_entity.id
_entity.type
_entity.pdbx_description
1 polymer ?
#
loop_
_entity_poly.entity_id
_entity_poly.type
_entity_poly.pdbx_seq_one_letter_code
_entity_poly.pdbx_strand_id
1 'polypeptide(L)'
;MWRYFVGGLGAPLSMGKKKVVVTYVDSSCVVSPTQISVISGLGCTMLSATTCDAMAVGGDAVFQTRECVDDVDSFAEAKMGYTPFLIVESYANGTICQVQKDISMYAADGKCHLSVSST
;
A
#
# COMPACT_ATOMS: atom_id res chain seq x y z
N MET A 1 14.19 -10.19 22.43
CA MET A 1 13.06 -11.09 22.13
C MET A 1 12.33 -10.52 20.92
N TRP A 2 12.65 -11.00 19.72
CA TRP A 2 12.06 -10.48 18.49
C TRP A 2 10.72 -11.18 18.25
N ARG A 3 9.63 -10.41 18.20
CA ARG A 3 8.29 -10.91 17.86
C ARG A 3 7.96 -10.41 16.46
N TYR A 4 7.82 -11.34 15.53
CA TYR A 4 7.23 -11.09 14.22
C TYR A 4 5.74 -11.40 14.33
N PHE A 5 4.90 -10.46 13.91
CA PHE A 5 3.47 -10.67 13.74
C PHE A 5 3.22 -10.89 12.25
N VAL A 6 2.76 -12.09 11.90
CA VAL A 6 2.17 -12.39 10.59
C VAL A 6 0.67 -12.43 10.85
N GLY A 7 0.00 -11.29 10.66
CA GLY A 7 -1.42 -11.12 10.95
C GLY A 7 -2.08 -10.21 9.91
N GLY A 8 -3.36 -10.45 9.65
CA GLY A 8 -4.22 -9.60 8.80
C GLY A 8 -4.63 -8.31 9.52
N LEU A 9 -5.25 -7.40 8.75
CA LEU A 9 -5.64 -6.04 9.15
C LEU A 9 -6.65 -6.06 10.33
N GLY A 10 -6.14 -6.30 11.53
CA GLY A 10 -6.90 -6.38 12.77
C GLY A 10 -7.02 -5.06 13.52
N ALA A 11 -6.62 -3.95 12.90
CA ALA A 11 -6.72 -2.63 13.51
C ALA A 11 -8.17 -2.11 13.41
N PRO A 12 -8.74 -1.52 14.49
CA PRO A 12 -10.09 -0.98 14.45
C PRO A 12 -10.22 0.05 13.32
N LEU A 13 -11.34 -0.02 12.60
CA LEU A 13 -11.71 0.88 11.50
C LEU A 13 -11.52 2.34 11.94
N SER A 14 -10.38 2.91 11.60
CA SER A 14 -10.13 4.33 11.77
C SER A 14 -11.17 5.06 10.92
N MET A 15 -12.17 5.67 11.56
CA MET A 15 -13.25 6.42 10.91
C MET A 15 -12.66 7.52 10.00
N GLY A 16 -12.56 7.24 8.70
CA GLY A 16 -12.07 8.17 7.68
C GLY A 16 -11.36 7.49 6.53
N LYS A 17 -11.55 8.00 5.31
CA LYS A 17 -10.88 7.51 4.09
C LYS A 17 -9.37 7.47 4.28
N LYS A 18 -8.77 6.33 3.97
CA LYS A 18 -7.32 6.12 3.94
C LYS A 18 -6.78 6.51 2.58
N LYS A 19 -5.62 7.17 2.57
CA LYS A 19 -4.87 7.42 1.35
C LYS A 19 -4.04 6.19 1.03
N VAL A 20 -4.25 5.66 -0.16
CA VAL A 20 -3.54 4.51 -0.69
C VAL A 20 -2.76 4.93 -1.92
N VAL A 21 -1.53 4.43 -2.01
CA VAL A 21 -0.68 4.54 -3.20
C VAL A 21 -0.54 3.14 -3.78
N VAL A 22 -0.91 2.98 -5.04
CA VAL A 22 -0.79 1.72 -5.76
C VAL A 22 0.33 1.85 -6.76
N THR A 23 1.27 0.91 -6.77
CA THR A 23 2.45 0.90 -7.63
C THR A 23 2.36 -0.20 -8.67
N TYR A 24 2.74 0.14 -9.91
CA TYR A 24 2.74 -0.71 -11.08
C TYR A 24 4.10 -0.68 -11.76
N VAL A 25 4.40 -1.72 -12.52
CA VAL A 25 5.61 -1.82 -13.36
C VAL A 25 5.47 -1.11 -14.70
N ASP A 26 4.24 -0.87 -15.15
CA ASP A 26 3.95 -0.27 -16.44
C ASP A 26 3.08 0.98 -16.33
N SER A 27 3.10 1.79 -17.39
CA SER A 27 2.39 3.05 -17.50
C SER A 27 0.90 2.91 -17.75
N SER A 28 0.36 1.70 -17.87
CA SER A 28 -1.08 1.48 -18.02
C SER A 28 -1.80 1.64 -16.69
N CYS A 29 -1.15 1.32 -15.56
CA CYS A 29 -1.76 1.27 -14.23
C CYS A 29 -3.07 0.44 -14.19
N VAL A 30 -3.20 -0.57 -15.06
CA VAL A 30 -4.39 -1.44 -15.18
C VAL A 30 -4.10 -2.86 -14.71
N VAL A 31 -2.88 -3.36 -14.94
CA VAL A 31 -2.48 -4.70 -14.54
C VAL A 31 -2.44 -4.86 -13.02
N SER A 32 -2.36 -6.10 -12.53
CA SER A 32 -2.16 -6.34 -11.09
C SER A 32 -0.95 -5.56 -10.57
N PRO A 33 -1.12 -4.76 -9.50
CA PRO A 33 -0.05 -3.92 -8.97
C PRO A 33 1.01 -4.77 -8.28
N THR A 34 2.21 -4.21 -8.14
CA THR A 34 3.33 -4.85 -7.46
C THR A 34 3.39 -4.49 -5.98
N GLN A 35 2.88 -3.31 -5.63
CA GLN A 35 2.83 -2.84 -4.25
C GLN A 35 1.59 -1.97 -4.02
N ILE A 36 0.99 -2.08 -2.84
CA ILE A 36 -0.04 -1.16 -2.33
C ILE A 36 0.46 -0.62 -0.98
N SER A 37 0.53 0.70 -0.83
CA SER A 37 0.97 1.35 0.41
C SER A 37 -0.13 2.22 0.98
N VAL A 38 -0.45 2.05 2.26
CA VAL A 38 -1.41 2.85 3.00
C VAL A 38 -0.66 3.88 3.84
N ILE A 39 -0.99 5.14 3.63
CA ILE A 39 -0.39 6.26 4.35
C ILE A 39 -1.33 6.66 5.49
N SER A 40 -0.96 6.37 6.74
CA SER A 40 -1.76 6.78 7.90
C SER A 40 -1.44 8.21 8.31
N GLY A 41 -2.46 9.01 8.60
CA GLY A 41 -2.31 10.32 9.27
C GLY A 41 -2.73 11.55 8.45
N LEU A 42 -3.15 11.39 7.19
CA LEU A 42 -3.65 12.50 6.37
C LEU A 42 -5.10 12.23 5.96
N GLY A 43 -5.98 13.21 6.21
CA GLY A 43 -7.33 13.21 5.64
C GLY A 43 -7.23 13.11 4.12
N CYS A 44 -7.96 12.16 3.53
CA CYS A 44 -7.90 11.92 2.10
C CYS A 44 -8.93 12.78 1.37
N THR A 45 -8.48 13.88 0.78
CA THR A 45 -9.28 14.69 -0.14
C THR A 45 -8.96 14.25 -1.55
N MET A 46 -9.96 13.75 -2.28
CA MET A 46 -9.82 13.36 -3.69
C MET A 46 -9.36 14.58 -4.50
N LEU A 47 -8.10 14.59 -4.92
CA LEU A 47 -7.65 15.43 -6.02
C LEU A 47 -8.13 14.76 -7.32
N SER A 48 -8.75 15.55 -8.18
CA SER A 48 -9.43 15.13 -9.41
C SER A 48 -8.57 14.17 -10.26
N ALA A 49 -9.22 13.10 -10.75
CA ALA A 49 -8.71 12.04 -11.61
C ALA A 49 -7.43 11.34 -11.10
N THR A 50 -7.55 10.06 -10.78
CA THR A 50 -6.42 9.18 -10.50
C THR A 50 -5.49 9.12 -11.72
N THR A 51 -4.40 9.90 -11.71
CA THR A 51 -3.39 9.87 -12.76
C THR A 51 -2.38 8.75 -12.48
N CYS A 52 -1.97 8.07 -13.55
CA CYS A 52 -0.87 7.11 -13.52
C CYS A 52 0.43 7.89 -13.67
N ASP A 53 1.03 8.25 -12.53
CA ASP A 53 2.22 9.10 -12.49
C ASP A 53 3.48 8.25 -12.56
N ALA A 54 4.41 8.59 -13.45
CA ALA A 54 5.74 7.97 -13.48
C ALA A 54 6.63 8.53 -12.36
N MET A 55 7.40 7.66 -11.72
CA MET A 55 8.38 7.99 -10.70
C MET A 55 9.67 7.22 -10.96
N ALA A 56 10.82 7.89 -10.83
CA ALA A 56 12.11 7.22 -10.95
C ALA A 56 12.54 6.65 -9.59
N VAL A 57 12.84 5.35 -9.55
CA VAL A 57 13.33 4.65 -8.35
C VAL A 57 14.56 3.85 -8.75
N GLY A 58 15.73 4.19 -8.19
CA GLY A 58 16.98 3.48 -8.49
C GLY A 58 17.49 3.61 -9.93
N GLY A 59 16.93 4.54 -10.73
CA GLY A 59 17.24 4.70 -12.15
C GLY A 59 16.21 4.03 -13.08
N ASP A 60 15.32 3.22 -12.54
CA ASP A 60 14.20 2.61 -13.26
C ASP A 60 12.92 3.41 -13.06
N ALA A 61 11.97 3.27 -14.00
CA ALA A 61 10.65 3.89 -13.90
C ALA A 61 9.66 2.94 -13.24
N VAL A 62 8.96 3.42 -12.22
CA VAL A 62 7.77 2.80 -11.64
C VAL A 62 6.59 3.76 -11.81
N PHE A 63 5.37 3.22 -11.80
CA PHE A 63 4.17 4.01 -12.02
C PHE A 63 3.28 3.92 -10.80
N GLN A 64 2.62 5.01 -10.43
CA GLN A 64 1.80 5.04 -9.23
C GLN A 64 0.46 5.73 -9.46
N THR A 65 -0.56 5.20 -8.81
CA THR A 65 -1.85 5.86 -8.64
C THR A 65 -2.10 6.17 -7.17
N ARG A 66 -2.93 7.18 -6.89
CA ARG A 66 -3.30 7.57 -5.53
C ARG A 66 -4.82 7.54 -5.40
N GLU A 67 -5.31 6.85 -4.39
CA GLU A 67 -6.74 6.62 -4.19
C GLU A 67 -7.12 6.84 -2.73
N CYS A 68 -8.34 7.30 -2.50
CA CYS A 68 -8.93 7.43 -1.17
C CYS A 68 -9.92 6.29 -0.95
N VAL A 69 -9.61 5.37 -0.04
CA VAL A 69 -10.40 4.16 0.17
C VAL A 69 -11.00 4.15 1.57
N ASP A 70 -12.23 3.67 1.67
CA ASP A 70 -12.92 3.49 2.95
C ASP A 70 -12.49 2.16 3.63
N ASP A 71 -12.30 1.12 2.83
CA ASP A 71 -11.87 -0.21 3.27
C ASP A 71 -10.62 -0.62 2.48
N VAL A 72 -9.51 -0.80 3.21
CA VAL A 72 -8.20 -1.16 2.63
C VAL A 72 -8.16 -2.63 2.25
N ASP A 73 -8.79 -3.52 3.02
CA ASP A 73 -8.79 -4.96 2.77
C ASP A 73 -9.50 -5.26 1.46
N SER A 74 -10.77 -4.84 1.37
CA SER A 74 -11.60 -5.04 0.17
C SER A 74 -10.96 -4.37 -1.06
N PHE A 75 -10.32 -3.21 -0.88
CA PHE A 75 -9.61 -2.54 -1.96
C PHE A 75 -8.39 -3.35 -2.45
N ALA A 76 -7.58 -3.85 -1.51
CA ALA A 76 -6.39 -4.62 -1.83
C ALA A 76 -6.74 -5.93 -2.54
N GLU A 77 -7.74 -6.66 -2.03
CA GLU A 77 -8.24 -7.89 -2.67
C GLU A 77 -8.73 -7.62 -4.09
N ALA A 78 -9.52 -6.55 -4.29
CA ALA A 78 -10.02 -6.19 -5.61
C ALA A 78 -8.90 -5.79 -6.58
N LYS A 79 -7.87 -5.06 -6.12
CA LYS A 79 -6.75 -4.61 -6.96
C LYS A 79 -5.74 -5.72 -7.26
N MET A 80 -5.42 -6.55 -6.28
CA MET A 80 -4.49 -7.67 -6.45
C MET A 80 -5.13 -8.82 -7.25
N GLY A 81 -6.46 -8.96 -7.19
CA GLY A 81 -7.20 -9.99 -7.90
C GLY A 81 -6.78 -11.38 -7.46
N TYR A 82 -6.27 -12.20 -8.39
CA TYR A 82 -5.77 -13.55 -8.10
C TYR A 82 -4.30 -13.60 -7.66
N THR A 83 -3.61 -12.45 -7.63
CA THR A 83 -2.20 -12.39 -7.25
C THR A 83 -2.09 -12.52 -5.73
N PRO A 84 -1.41 -13.56 -5.20
CA PRO A 84 -1.17 -13.63 -3.76
C PRO A 84 -0.29 -12.45 -3.33
N PHE A 85 -0.44 -11.98 -2.11
CA PHE A 85 0.31 -10.82 -1.61
C PHE A 85 0.68 -10.97 -0.14
N LEU A 86 1.77 -10.30 0.25
CA LEU A 86 2.27 -10.21 1.61
C LEU A 86 1.91 -8.85 2.20
N ILE A 87 1.28 -8.84 3.37
CA ILE A 87 1.00 -7.62 4.14
C ILE A 87 2.11 -7.39 5.15
N VAL A 88 2.62 -6.16 5.20
CA VAL A 88 3.64 -5.68 6.14
C VAL A 88 3.09 -4.47 6.87
N GLU A 89 2.86 -4.62 8.17
CA GLU A 89 2.41 -3.52 9.03
C GLU A 89 3.57 -2.96 9.84
N SER A 90 3.70 -1.63 9.83
CA SER A 90 4.67 -0.89 10.62
C SER A 90 3.98 -0.18 11.76
N TYR A 91 4.57 -0.26 12.95
CA TYR A 91 4.04 0.37 14.17
C TYR A 91 5.04 1.38 14.74
N ALA A 92 4.54 2.44 15.37
CA ALA A 92 5.37 3.45 15.98
C ALA A 92 6.21 2.87 17.13
N ASN A 93 7.51 3.16 17.12
CA ASN A 93 8.43 2.71 18.16
C ASN A 93 7.99 3.24 19.54
N GLY A 94 8.20 2.45 20.59
CA GLY A 94 7.80 2.81 21.96
C GLY A 94 6.30 2.68 22.25
N THR A 95 5.48 2.29 21.27
CA THR A 95 4.02 2.12 21.47
C THR A 95 3.59 0.69 21.74
N ILE A 96 4.52 -0.27 21.84
CA ILE A 96 4.20 -1.71 22.02
C ILE A 96 3.16 -2.18 20.98
N CYS A 97 3.39 -1.80 19.72
CA CYS A 97 2.52 -2.14 18.59
C CYS A 97 1.07 -1.64 18.72
N GLN A 98 0.82 -0.59 19.50
CA GLN A 98 -0.52 -0.02 19.65
C GLN A 98 -0.85 1.03 18.59
N VAL A 99 0.18 1.71 18.04
CA VAL A 99 -0.02 2.78 17.04
C VAL A 99 0.52 2.31 15.71
N GLN A 100 -0.39 1.96 14.80
CA GLN A 100 -0.06 1.61 13.41
C GLN A 100 0.34 2.87 12.65
N LYS A 101 1.44 2.77 11.90
CA LYS A 101 2.02 3.88 11.14
C LYS A 101 1.79 3.69 9.64
N ASP A 102 2.36 2.63 9.08
CA ASP A 102 2.36 2.39 7.64
C ASP A 102 1.96 0.95 7.36
N ILE A 103 1.29 0.72 6.23
CA ILE A 103 0.94 -0.62 5.77
C ILE A 103 1.41 -0.73 4.34
N SER A 104 2.18 -1.76 4.03
CA SER A 104 2.61 -2.06 2.67
C SER A 104 2.20 -3.48 2.33
N MET A 105 1.67 -3.65 1.13
CA MET A 105 1.29 -4.94 0.60
C MET A 105 2.11 -5.18 -0.67
N TYR A 106 2.70 -6.35 -0.81
CA TYR A 106 3.60 -6.68 -1.92
C TYR A 106 3.09 -7.90 -2.68
N ALA A 107 3.05 -7.82 -4.01
CA ALA A 107 2.74 -8.97 -4.84
C ALA A 107 3.74 -10.10 -4.60
N ALA A 108 3.24 -11.30 -4.31
CA ALA A 108 4.01 -12.52 -4.12
C ALA A 108 3.97 -13.38 -5.40
N ASP A 109 4.25 -12.75 -6.54
CA ASP A 109 4.18 -13.36 -7.88
C ASP A 109 5.49 -14.09 -8.29
N GLY A 110 6.45 -14.20 -7.36
CA GLY A 110 7.74 -14.83 -7.59
C GLY A 110 8.75 -13.95 -8.35
N LYS A 111 8.45 -12.68 -8.58
CA LYS A 111 9.36 -11.72 -9.24
C LYS A 111 9.94 -10.72 -8.25
N CYS A 112 11.08 -10.13 -8.62
CA CYS A 112 11.69 -9.03 -7.88
C CYS A 112 11.14 -7.70 -8.42
N HIS A 113 10.36 -7.00 -7.59
CA HIS A 113 9.83 -5.67 -7.90
C HIS A 113 10.54 -4.59 -7.10
N LEU A 114 10.66 -3.39 -7.66
CA LEU A 114 11.15 -2.23 -6.93
C LEU A 114 10.10 -1.79 -5.92
N SER A 115 10.51 -1.63 -4.65
CA SER A 115 9.63 -1.12 -3.61
C SER A 115 9.68 0.41 -3.54
N VAL A 116 8.53 1.06 -3.49
CA VAL A 116 8.42 2.50 -3.24
C VAL A 116 8.08 2.70 -1.78
N SER A 117 8.95 3.37 -1.02
CA SER A 117 8.58 3.81 0.32
C SER A 117 7.64 5.02 0.20
N SER A 118 6.46 4.93 0.81
CA SER A 118 5.67 6.11 1.11
C SER A 118 6.40 6.90 2.20
N THR A 119 7.22 7.86 1.78
CA THR A 119 7.92 8.81 2.65
C THR A 119 6.96 9.84 3.23
#